data_AF-A0A7I7L4L2-F1
#
_entry.id   AF-A0A7I7L4L2-F1
#
_cell.length_a   1.000
_cell.length_b   1.000
_cell.length_c   1.000
_cell.angle_alpha   90.00
_cell.angle_beta   90.00
_cell.angle_gamma   90.00
#
_symmetry.space_group_name_H-M   'P 1'
#
loop_
_entity.id
_entity.type
_entity.pdbx_description
1 polymer ?
#
loop_
_entity_poly.entity_id
_entity_poly.type
_entity_poly.pdbx_seq_one_letter_code
_entity_poly.pdbx_strand_id
1 'polypeptide(L)'
;MTSFVAAVPIGHAVRHVEPETPTEELGPTMATPKRRMSRANTRSRRSQWKATKAELVGVTVAGQKHKVPRRLLKAARLGLIDLDRR
;
A
#
# COMPACT_ATOMS: atom_id res chain seq x y z
N MET A 1 64.84 44.40 -30.74
CA MET A 1 63.75 44.79 -29.82
C MET A 1 62.46 44.46 -30.55
N THR A 2 61.55 43.62 -30.11
CA THR A 2 61.27 43.09 -28.77
C THR A 2 60.36 41.89 -28.99
N SER A 3 60.70 40.77 -28.36
CA SER A 3 59.87 39.58 -28.29
C SER A 3 58.52 39.90 -27.67
N PHE A 4 57.44 39.32 -28.16
CA PHE A 4 56.23 39.15 -27.33
C PHE A 4 55.63 37.76 -27.59
N VAL A 5 55.94 36.84 -26.67
CA VAL A 5 55.29 35.55 -26.53
C VAL A 5 53.90 35.82 -25.98
N ALA A 6 52.86 35.50 -26.75
CA ALA A 6 51.49 35.57 -26.26
C ALA A 6 51.21 34.33 -25.40
N ALA A 7 50.94 34.58 -24.11
CA ALA A 7 50.52 33.60 -23.13
C ALA A 7 49.19 32.95 -23.53
N VAL A 8 49.10 31.62 -23.40
CA VAL A 8 47.83 30.88 -23.50
C VAL A 8 47.12 30.96 -22.14
N PRO A 9 45.94 31.59 -22.02
CA PRO A 9 45.16 31.48 -20.80
C PRO A 9 44.42 30.14 -20.76
N ILE A 10 44.81 29.32 -19.79
CA ILE A 10 44.08 28.14 -19.34
C ILE A 10 42.78 28.63 -18.70
N GLY A 11 41.67 28.48 -19.41
CA GLY A 11 40.34 28.78 -18.90
C GLY A 11 39.36 27.72 -19.36
N HIS A 12 39.18 26.67 -18.57
CA HIS A 12 38.14 25.68 -18.80
C HIS A 12 36.79 26.35 -18.46
N ALA A 13 36.11 26.91 -19.46
CA ALA A 13 34.80 27.52 -19.30
C ALA A 13 33.78 26.42 -18.95
N VAL A 14 33.59 26.16 -17.66
CA VAL A 14 32.45 25.39 -17.16
C VAL A 14 31.22 26.24 -17.47
N ARG A 15 30.47 25.85 -18.50
CA ARG A 15 29.15 26.43 -18.76
C ARG A 15 28.28 26.15 -17.54
N HIS A 16 27.93 27.20 -16.80
CA HIS A 16 26.79 27.14 -15.90
C HIS A 16 25.55 26.91 -16.78
N VAL A 17 25.07 25.67 -16.81
CA VAL A 17 23.74 25.36 -17.29
C VAL A 17 22.80 25.84 -16.20
N GLU A 18 22.06 26.90 -16.46
CA GLU A 18 20.91 27.26 -15.61
C GLU A 18 19.99 26.04 -15.54
N PRO A 19 19.57 25.59 -14.34
CA PRO A 19 18.60 24.52 -14.26
C PRO A 19 17.28 25.08 -14.78
N GLU A 20 16.95 24.74 -16.02
CA GLU A 20 15.61 24.89 -16.58
C GLU A 20 14.62 24.28 -15.57
N THR A 21 13.97 25.10 -14.76
CA THR A 21 12.88 24.64 -13.91
C THR A 21 11.76 24.27 -14.87
N PRO A 22 11.32 22.99 -14.97
CA PRO A 22 10.08 22.70 -15.65
C PRO A 22 8.97 23.16 -14.70
N THR A 23 8.67 24.45 -14.78
CA THR A 23 7.54 25.06 -14.10
C THR A 23 6.32 24.82 -14.98
N GLU A 24 5.34 24.14 -14.38
CA GLU A 24 3.98 23.85 -14.85
C GLU A 24 3.77 22.65 -15.78
N GLU A 25 2.65 21.95 -15.54
CA GLU A 25 2.07 20.82 -16.33
C GLU A 25 2.50 19.38 -15.98
N LEU A 26 3.01 19.09 -14.77
CA LEU A 26 2.86 17.74 -14.21
C LEU A 26 1.56 17.68 -13.42
N GLY A 27 0.48 17.29 -14.10
CA GLY A 27 -0.78 16.90 -13.46
C GLY A 27 -0.56 15.88 -12.33
N PRO A 28 -1.56 15.63 -11.47
CA PRO A 28 -1.37 14.88 -10.23
C PRO A 28 -0.60 13.60 -10.52
N THR A 29 0.58 13.49 -9.91
CA THR A 29 1.56 12.40 -10.07
C THR A 29 1.00 11.00 -9.78
N MET A 30 -0.25 10.95 -9.33
CA MET A 30 -1.06 9.75 -9.14
C MET A 30 -2.36 9.87 -9.94
N ALA A 31 -2.75 8.78 -10.60
CA ALA A 31 -4.00 8.72 -11.34
C ALA A 31 -5.21 9.07 -10.45
N THR A 32 -5.87 10.19 -10.74
CA THR A 32 -7.10 10.62 -10.06
C THR A 32 -8.35 10.24 -10.89
N PRO A 33 -9.47 9.83 -10.25
CA PRO A 33 -10.70 9.55 -10.97
C PRO A 33 -11.23 10.78 -11.72
N LYS A 34 -11.30 10.70 -13.05
CA LYS A 34 -11.79 11.82 -13.89
C LYS A 34 -13.32 12.01 -13.84
N ARG A 35 -14.08 10.93 -13.56
CA ARG A 35 -15.54 10.91 -13.62
C ARG A 35 -16.14 10.25 -12.39
N ARG A 36 -17.36 10.66 -12.03
CA ARG A 36 -18.16 9.96 -11.01
C ARG A 36 -18.58 8.59 -11.54
N MET A 37 -18.28 7.54 -10.77
CA MET A 37 -18.70 6.18 -11.09
C MET A 37 -20.23 6.03 -10.99
N SER A 38 -20.83 5.28 -11.92
CA SER A 38 -22.29 5.04 -11.93
C SER A 38 -22.75 4.34 -10.63
N ARG A 39 -24.03 4.53 -10.28
CA ARG A 39 -24.64 3.87 -9.10
C ARG A 39 -24.57 2.35 -9.23
N ALA A 40 -24.88 1.81 -10.41
CA ALA A 40 -24.83 0.38 -10.68
C ALA A 40 -23.42 -0.19 -10.42
N ASN A 41 -22.39 0.39 -11.03
CA ASN A 41 -20.99 -0.08 -10.87
C ASN A 41 -20.52 0.02 -9.42
N THR A 42 -20.88 1.10 -8.73
CA THR A 42 -20.52 1.28 -7.32
C THR A 42 -21.18 0.23 -6.43
N ARG A 43 -22.47 -0.08 -6.66
CA ARG A 43 -23.20 -1.10 -5.89
C ARG A 43 -22.67 -2.50 -6.18
N SER A 44 -22.39 -2.82 -7.45
CA SER A 44 -21.82 -4.11 -7.85
C SER A 44 -20.43 -4.35 -7.28
N ARG A 45 -19.55 -3.32 -7.28
CA ARG A 45 -18.22 -3.45 -6.64
C ARG A 45 -18.37 -3.63 -5.13
N ARG A 46 -19.20 -2.81 -4.47
CA ARG A 46 -19.38 -2.86 -3.02
C ARG A 46 -20.02 -4.18 -2.57
N SER A 47 -20.91 -4.76 -3.38
CA SER A 47 -21.53 -6.03 -3.02
C SER A 47 -20.53 -7.17 -2.95
N GLN A 48 -19.37 -7.11 -3.60
CA GLN A 48 -18.33 -8.13 -3.47
C GLN A 48 -17.55 -8.05 -2.15
N TRP A 49 -17.59 -6.90 -1.47
CA TRP A 49 -17.01 -6.77 -0.15
C TRP A 49 -17.93 -7.42 0.90
N LYS A 50 -17.76 -8.73 1.05
CA LYS A 50 -18.48 -9.58 1.99
C LYS A 50 -17.47 -10.37 2.83
N ALA A 51 -17.84 -10.71 4.06
CA ALA A 51 -17.07 -11.62 4.88
C ALA A 51 -17.56 -13.06 4.68
N THR A 52 -16.63 -14.00 4.52
CA THR A 52 -16.93 -15.43 4.55
C THR A 52 -16.99 -15.91 5.99
N LYS A 53 -18.05 -16.67 6.33
CA LYS A 53 -18.19 -17.24 7.67
C LYS A 53 -17.20 -18.41 7.83
N ALA A 54 -16.51 -18.46 8.96
CA ALA A 54 -15.65 -19.59 9.29
C ALA A 54 -16.49 -20.87 9.51
N GLU A 55 -16.00 -21.99 8.98
CA GLU A 55 -16.56 -23.30 9.26
C GLU A 55 -16.26 -23.69 10.72
N LEU A 56 -17.29 -24.11 11.45
CA LEU A 56 -17.21 -24.40 12.88
C LEU A 56 -17.34 -25.90 13.12
N VAL A 57 -16.48 -26.42 13.99
CA VAL A 57 -16.47 -27.81 14.45
C VAL A 57 -16.86 -27.86 15.92
N GLY A 58 -17.60 -28.89 16.31
CA GLY A 58 -17.96 -29.12 17.70
C GLY A 58 -16.78 -29.59 18.55
N VAL A 59 -16.63 -29.01 19.73
CA VAL A 59 -15.66 -29.42 20.76
C VAL A 59 -16.33 -29.42 22.13
N THR A 60 -16.03 -30.41 22.96
CA THR A 60 -16.46 -30.42 24.36
C THR A 60 -15.31 -29.87 25.21
N VAL A 61 -15.55 -28.79 25.95
CA VAL A 61 -14.59 -28.15 26.86
C VAL A 61 -15.29 -27.96 28.20
N ALA A 62 -14.67 -28.37 29.31
CA ALA A 62 -15.25 -28.27 30.66
C ALA A 62 -16.69 -28.83 30.78
N GLY A 63 -17.01 -29.90 30.03
CA GLY A 63 -18.35 -30.52 30.02
C GLY A 63 -19.39 -29.82 29.13
N GLN A 64 -19.08 -28.66 28.55
CA GLN A 64 -19.96 -27.91 27.66
C GLN A 64 -19.56 -28.06 26.19
N LYS A 65 -20.57 -28.08 25.31
CA LYS A 65 -20.35 -28.16 23.85
C LYS A 65 -20.21 -26.77 23.25
N HIS A 66 -19.05 -26.47 22.68
CA HIS A 66 -18.76 -25.22 21.97
C HIS A 66 -18.51 -25.47 20.48
N LYS A 67 -18.66 -24.42 19.67
CA LYS A 67 -18.36 -24.43 18.23
C LYS A 67 -17.17 -23.54 17.96
N VAL A 68 -16.07 -24.12 17.48
CA VAL A 68 -14.82 -23.39 17.22
C VAL A 68 -14.35 -23.59 15.78
N PRO A 69 -13.67 -22.60 15.16
CA PRO A 69 -12.98 -22.83 13.90
C PRO A 69 -11.99 -23.99 14.01
N ARG A 70 -11.93 -24.86 13.00
CA ARG A 70 -11.13 -26.10 13.04
C ARG A 70 -9.66 -25.89 13.44
N ARG A 71 -9.07 -24.76 13.04
CA ARG A 71 -7.69 -24.37 13.39
C ARG A 71 -7.45 -24.17 14.90
N LEU A 72 -8.49 -23.84 15.66
CA LEU A 72 -8.42 -23.58 17.10
C LEU A 72 -8.77 -24.81 17.94
N LEU A 73 -9.11 -25.94 17.32
CA LEU A 73 -9.59 -27.15 18.01
C LEU A 73 -8.63 -27.64 19.10
N LYS A 74 -7.32 -27.67 18.81
CA LYS A 74 -6.31 -28.12 19.77
C LYS A 74 -6.24 -27.19 20.98
N ALA A 75 -6.22 -25.89 20.75
CA ALA A 75 -6.13 -24.89 21.80
C ALA A 75 -7.41 -24.85 22.66
N ALA A 76 -8.58 -25.06 22.06
CA ALA A 76 -9.84 -25.20 22.79
C ALA A 76 -9.83 -26.43 23.72
N ARG A 77 -9.33 -27.59 23.25
CA ARG A 77 -9.20 -28.80 24.09
C ARG A 77 -8.23 -28.61 25.26
N LEU A 78 -7.17 -27.84 25.06
CA LEU A 78 -6.15 -27.56 26.07
C LEU A 78 -6.54 -26.42 27.03
N GLY A 79 -7.72 -25.78 26.84
CA GLY A 79 -8.17 -24.67 27.68
C GLY A 79 -7.34 -23.39 27.52
N LEU A 80 -6.64 -23.22 26.39
CA LEU A 80 -5.75 -22.09 26.13
C LEU A 80 -6.46 -20.87 25.51
N ILE A 81 -7.76 -20.99 25.25
CA ILE A 81 -8.58 -19.95 24.61
C ILE A 81 -9.82 -19.74 25.46
N ASP A 82 -10.13 -18.47 25.73
CA ASP A 82 -11.40 -18.06 26.33
C ASP A 82 -12.53 -18.16 25.30
N LEU A 83 -13.51 -19.04 25.57
CA LEU A 83 -14.62 -19.35 24.67
C LEU A 83 -15.90 -18.56 24.99
N ASP A 84 -15.95 -17.84 26.12
CA ASP A 84 -17.15 -17.15 26.62
C ASP A 84 -17.07 -15.63 26.46
N ARG A 85 -16.04 -15.13 25.76
CA ARG A 85 -15.86 -13.70 25.51
C ARG A 85 -16.94 -13.17 24.56
N ARG A 86 -17.89 -12.41 25.13
CA ARG A 86 -19.00 -11.76 24.43
C ARG A 86 -18.63 -10.39 23.88
#